data_AF-A0A6V7WQY7-F1
#
_entry.id   AF-A0A6V7WQY7-F1
#
_cell.length_a   1.000
_cell.length_b   1.000
_cell.length_c   1.000
_cell.angle_alpha   90.00
_cell.angle_beta   90.00
_cell.angle_gamma   90.00
#
_symmetry.space_group_name_H-M   'P 1'
#
loop_
_entity.id
_entity.type
_entity.pdbx_description
1 polymer ?
#
loop_
_entity_poly.entity_id
_entity_poly.type
_entity_poly.pdbx_seq_one_letter_code
_entity_poly.pdbx_strand_id
1 'polypeptide(L)'
;MQTDNVELKKLVYLYLMNYAKSQPELAIMAVNTFVKDCEDPNPLIRALAVRTMGCIRVDKITEYLCEPLRKCMKDEDPYVRKTAAICVAKLHDINAQMVVDQGFVEMLTDLLSDANPMVVANAVAAITEINESHTLIEINAQTVNKLLTALNECTEWGQVFILDALANYQPKDEREAQNICERISPDLLMRMQLLFFLLLKF
;
A
#
# COMPACT_ATOMS: atom_id res chain seq x y z
N MET A 1 -26.61 -7.07 1.84
CA MET A 1 -27.08 -6.28 0.67
C MET A 1 -26.18 -6.63 -0.50
N GLN A 2 -26.49 -7.69 -1.25
CA GLN A 2 -25.69 -8.11 -2.42
C GLN A 2 -26.32 -7.49 -3.67
N THR A 3 -25.51 -6.78 -4.46
CA THR A 3 -25.93 -6.18 -5.74
C THR A 3 -24.79 -6.28 -6.74
N ASP A 4 -25.14 -6.49 -8.01
CA ASP A 4 -24.18 -6.55 -9.11
C ASP A 4 -23.90 -5.14 -9.69
N ASN A 5 -24.66 -4.12 -9.27
CA ASN A 5 -24.43 -2.74 -9.66
C ASN A 5 -23.22 -2.16 -8.89
N VAL A 6 -22.12 -1.94 -9.60
CA VAL A 6 -20.85 -1.43 -9.05
C VAL A 6 -20.99 -0.03 -8.45
N GLU A 7 -21.82 0.85 -9.03
CA GLU A 7 -22.01 2.20 -8.51
C GLU A 7 -22.76 2.17 -7.17
N LEU A 8 -23.82 1.37 -7.10
CA LEU A 8 -24.55 1.17 -5.86
C LEU A 8 -23.65 0.55 -4.77
N LYS A 9 -22.83 -0.43 -5.16
CA LYS A 9 -21.85 -1.06 -4.25
C LYS A 9 -20.86 -0.04 -3.68
N LYS A 10 -20.32 0.88 -4.50
CA LYS A 10 -19.46 1.98 -4.03
C LYS A 10 -20.14 2.88 -3.00
N LEU A 11 -21.42 3.22 -3.22
CA LEU A 11 -22.19 4.03 -2.27
C LEU A 11 -22.44 3.30 -0.95
N VAL A 12 -22.79 2.02 -1.01
CA VAL A 12 -22.96 1.18 0.19
C VAL A 12 -21.65 1.08 0.96
N TYR A 13 -20.53 0.90 0.27
CA TYR A 13 -19.21 0.83 0.92
C TYR A 13 -18.81 2.15 1.56
N LEU A 14 -19.07 3.27 0.90
CA LEU A 14 -18.87 4.61 1.48
C LEU A 14 -19.71 4.81 2.74
N TYR A 15 -20.98 4.39 2.70
CA TYR A 15 -21.86 4.43 3.87
C TYR A 15 -21.30 3.59 5.02
N LEU A 16 -20.92 2.34 4.77
CA LEU A 16 -20.37 1.46 5.80
C LEU A 16 -19.06 2.01 6.40
N MET A 17 -18.15 2.56 5.59
CA MET A 17 -16.93 3.19 6.11
C MET A 17 -17.21 4.35 7.06
N ASN A 18 -18.21 5.18 6.75
CA ASN A 18 -18.55 6.36 7.54
C ASN A 18 -19.31 6.03 8.84
N TYR A 19 -20.17 5.00 8.81
CA TYR A 19 -21.06 4.68 9.94
C TYR A 19 -20.62 3.47 10.77
N ALA A 20 -19.59 2.71 10.35
CA ALA A 20 -19.14 1.52 11.08
C ALA A 20 -18.74 1.79 12.54
N LYS A 21 -18.21 2.98 12.85
CA LYS A 21 -17.88 3.36 14.25
C LYS A 21 -19.12 3.55 15.11
N SER A 22 -20.17 4.15 14.55
CA SER A 22 -21.43 4.42 15.28
C SER A 22 -22.35 3.20 15.30
N GLN A 23 -22.25 2.32 14.31
CA GLN A 23 -23.11 1.14 14.13
C GLN A 23 -22.28 -0.09 13.68
N PRO A 24 -21.46 -0.66 14.59
CA PRO A 24 -20.57 -1.78 14.25
C PRO A 24 -21.31 -3.05 13.83
N GLU A 25 -22.54 -3.26 14.32
CA GLU A 25 -23.36 -4.43 13.95
C GLU A 25 -23.68 -4.48 12.46
N LEU A 26 -23.96 -3.33 11.83
CA LEU A 26 -24.19 -3.25 10.39
C LEU A 26 -22.94 -3.63 9.60
N ALA A 27 -21.77 -3.23 10.08
CA ALA A 27 -20.50 -3.57 9.46
C ALA A 27 -20.22 -5.07 9.56
N ILE A 28 -20.56 -5.71 10.68
CA ILE A 28 -20.46 -7.17 10.86
C ILE A 28 -21.36 -7.91 9.86
N MET A 29 -22.59 -7.45 9.65
CA MET A 29 -23.50 -8.06 8.66
C MET A 29 -22.97 -7.98 7.21
N ALA A 30 -22.08 -7.03 6.91
CA ALA A 30 -21.49 -6.86 5.60
C ALA A 30 -20.23 -7.71 5.37
N VAL A 31 -19.62 -8.30 6.41
CA VAL A 31 -18.36 -9.07 6.33
C VAL A 31 -18.42 -10.16 5.26
N ASN A 32 -19.46 -10.98 5.26
CA ASN A 32 -19.61 -12.06 4.28
C ASN A 32 -19.71 -11.52 2.84
N THR A 33 -20.24 -10.31 2.66
CA THR A 33 -20.30 -9.67 1.34
C THR A 33 -18.92 -9.18 0.93
N PHE A 34 -18.15 -8.58 1.84
CA PHE A 34 -16.79 -8.16 1.55
C PHE A 34 -15.88 -9.34 1.19
N VAL A 35 -15.90 -10.42 1.98
CA VAL A 35 -15.11 -11.63 1.71
C VAL A 35 -15.41 -12.19 0.33
N LYS A 36 -16.69 -12.24 -0.05
CA LYS A 36 -17.12 -12.66 -1.38
C LYS A 36 -16.63 -11.72 -2.48
N ASP A 37 -16.73 -10.41 -2.25
CA ASP A 37 -16.31 -9.40 -3.21
C ASP A 37 -14.78 -9.33 -3.39
N CYS A 38 -14.01 -9.77 -2.40
CA CYS A 38 -12.56 -9.98 -2.54
C CYS A 38 -12.20 -11.13 -3.49
N GLU A 39 -13.16 -11.98 -3.86
CA GLU A 39 -12.99 -13.08 -4.83
C GLU A 39 -13.74 -12.83 -6.14
N ASP A 40 -14.27 -11.63 -6.34
CA ASP A 40 -15.00 -11.25 -7.56
C ASP A 40 -14.08 -11.31 -8.79
N PRO A 41 -14.55 -11.75 -9.97
CA PRO A 41 -13.73 -11.75 -11.19
C PRO A 41 -13.21 -10.36 -11.58
N ASN A 42 -13.92 -9.29 -11.20
CA ASN A 42 -13.51 -7.92 -11.48
C ASN A 42 -12.48 -7.42 -10.45
N PRO A 43 -11.22 -7.10 -10.87
CA PRO A 43 -10.18 -6.63 -9.95
C PRO A 43 -10.53 -5.31 -9.26
N LEU A 44 -11.36 -4.46 -9.88
CA LEU A 44 -11.82 -3.22 -9.26
C LEU A 44 -12.74 -3.48 -8.07
N ILE A 45 -13.55 -4.54 -8.11
CA ILE A 45 -14.42 -4.94 -6.99
C ILE A 45 -13.57 -5.55 -5.88
N ARG A 46 -12.62 -6.44 -6.21
CA ARG A 46 -11.69 -7.03 -5.23
C ARG A 46 -10.91 -5.96 -4.46
N ALA A 47 -10.24 -5.06 -5.18
CA ALA A 47 -9.48 -3.98 -4.58
C ALA A 47 -10.36 -3.03 -3.75
N LEU A 48 -11.57 -2.73 -4.23
CA LEU A 48 -12.54 -1.91 -3.51
C LEU A 48 -12.94 -2.55 -2.18
N ALA A 49 -13.23 -3.86 -2.17
CA ALA A 49 -13.59 -4.61 -0.97
C ALA A 49 -12.45 -4.61 0.07
N VAL A 50 -11.23 -4.99 -0.34
CA VAL A 50 -10.05 -5.00 0.56
C VAL A 50 -9.79 -3.61 1.16
N ARG A 51 -9.81 -2.57 0.33
CA ARG A 51 -9.60 -1.20 0.79
C ARG A 51 -10.68 -0.76 1.79
N THR A 52 -11.93 -1.11 1.52
CA THR A 52 -13.04 -0.76 2.42
C THR A 52 -12.93 -1.49 3.75
N MET A 53 -12.64 -2.79 3.75
CA MET A 53 -12.42 -3.55 4.98
C MET A 53 -11.27 -2.96 5.82
N GLY A 54 -10.14 -2.60 5.20
CA GLY A 54 -9.01 -1.99 5.91
C GLY A 54 -9.28 -0.58 6.48
N CYS A 55 -10.32 0.11 6.00
CA CYS A 55 -10.74 1.40 6.56
C CYS A 55 -11.72 1.25 7.75
N ILE A 56 -12.31 0.08 7.94
CA ILE A 56 -13.26 -0.16 9.03
C ILE A 56 -12.49 -0.56 10.30
N ARG A 57 -12.38 0.39 11.24
CA ARG A 57 -11.70 0.19 12.53
C ARG A 57 -12.60 -0.50 13.56
N VAL A 58 -12.96 -1.76 13.30
CA VAL A 58 -13.73 -2.61 14.20
C VAL A 58 -13.00 -3.94 14.36
N ASP A 59 -12.57 -4.28 15.58
CA ASP A 59 -11.68 -5.43 15.85
C ASP A 59 -12.21 -6.76 15.31
N LYS A 60 -13.54 -6.98 15.39
CA LYS A 60 -14.13 -8.20 14.82
C LYS A 60 -13.93 -8.31 13.31
N ILE A 61 -13.87 -7.18 12.59
CA ILE A 61 -13.75 -7.16 11.12
C ILE A 61 -12.30 -7.39 10.69
N THR A 62 -11.31 -6.95 11.49
CA THR A 62 -9.89 -7.14 11.16
C THR A 62 -9.50 -8.62 11.16
N GLU A 63 -10.10 -9.45 12.02
CA GLU A 63 -9.93 -10.90 12.00
C GLU A 63 -10.40 -11.52 10.67
N TYR A 64 -11.55 -11.08 10.15
CA TYR A 64 -12.08 -11.56 8.86
C TYR A 64 -11.36 -10.98 7.63
N LEU A 65 -10.56 -9.92 7.80
CA LEU A 65 -9.78 -9.31 6.72
C LEU A 65 -8.52 -10.11 6.39
N CYS A 66 -7.93 -10.82 7.36
CA CYS A 66 -6.60 -11.42 7.19
C CYS A 66 -6.51 -12.37 5.99
N GLU A 67 -7.45 -13.31 5.85
CA GLU A 67 -7.40 -14.29 4.75
C GLU A 67 -7.69 -13.66 3.38
N PRO A 68 -8.73 -12.81 3.19
CA PRO A 68 -8.90 -12.06 1.95
C PRO A 68 -7.69 -11.19 1.59
N LEU A 69 -7.11 -10.50 2.58
CA LEU A 69 -5.93 -9.65 2.36
C LEU A 69 -4.74 -10.47 1.87
N ARG A 70 -4.48 -11.63 2.47
CA ARG A 70 -3.41 -12.56 2.06
C ARG A 70 -3.58 -13.01 0.61
N LYS A 71 -4.81 -13.32 0.18
CA LYS A 71 -5.11 -13.65 -1.23
C LYS A 71 -4.84 -12.46 -2.14
N CYS A 72 -5.29 -11.27 -1.76
CA CYS A 72 -5.13 -10.06 -2.57
C CYS A 72 -3.68 -9.57 -2.67
N MET A 73 -2.81 -9.86 -1.69
CA MET A 73 -1.36 -9.64 -1.79
C MET A 73 -0.71 -10.47 -2.90
N LYS A 74 -1.31 -11.61 -3.25
CA LYS A 74 -0.84 -12.55 -4.29
C LYS A 74 -1.75 -12.54 -5.53
N ASP A 75 -2.60 -11.52 -5.68
CA ASP A 75 -3.54 -11.41 -6.80
C ASP A 75 -2.80 -11.30 -8.14
N GLU A 76 -3.41 -11.76 -9.21
CA GLU A 76 -2.84 -11.62 -10.57
C GLU A 76 -2.81 -10.16 -11.04
N ASP A 77 -3.78 -9.36 -10.59
CA ASP A 77 -3.92 -7.96 -11.00
C ASP A 77 -3.06 -7.01 -10.12
N PRO A 78 -2.14 -6.21 -10.70
CA PRO A 78 -1.30 -5.28 -9.95
C PRO A 78 -2.08 -4.21 -9.19
N TYR A 79 -3.28 -3.83 -9.64
CA TYR A 79 -4.15 -2.88 -8.95
C TYR A 79 -4.63 -3.43 -7.62
N VAL A 80 -4.94 -4.73 -7.57
CA VAL A 80 -5.33 -5.40 -6.33
C VAL A 80 -4.13 -5.52 -5.39
N ARG A 81 -2.97 -5.99 -5.89
CA ARG A 81 -1.74 -6.13 -5.08
C ARG A 81 -1.29 -4.81 -4.45
N LYS A 82 -1.24 -3.71 -5.23
CA LYS A 82 -0.85 -2.39 -4.69
C LYS A 82 -1.85 -1.84 -3.68
N THR A 83 -3.13 -2.21 -3.80
CA THR A 83 -4.17 -1.83 -2.85
C THR A 83 -4.06 -2.66 -1.56
N ALA A 84 -3.75 -3.94 -1.69
CA ALA A 84 -3.48 -4.84 -0.57
C ALA A 84 -2.26 -4.38 0.25
N ALA A 85 -1.17 -3.96 -0.40
CA ALA A 85 0.02 -3.44 0.28
C ALA A 85 -0.30 -2.26 1.23
N ILE A 86 -1.06 -1.27 0.77
CA ILE A 86 -1.51 -0.15 1.61
C ILE A 86 -2.50 -0.60 2.70
N CYS A 87 -3.29 -1.63 2.43
CA CYS A 87 -4.20 -2.21 3.41
C CYS A 87 -3.43 -2.88 4.58
N VAL A 88 -2.25 -3.45 4.33
CA VAL A 88 -1.38 -3.98 5.40
C VAL A 88 -0.93 -2.87 6.34
N ALA A 89 -0.50 -1.71 5.83
CA ALA A 89 -0.15 -0.56 6.69
C ALA A 89 -1.35 -0.09 7.54
N LYS A 90 -2.55 0.00 6.93
CA LYS A 90 -3.79 0.31 7.66
C LYS A 90 -4.13 -0.73 8.74
N LEU A 91 -3.85 -2.01 8.48
CA LEU A 91 -4.07 -3.07 9.46
C LEU A 91 -3.04 -2.96 10.60
N HIS A 92 -1.80 -2.61 10.29
CA HIS A 92 -0.75 -2.37 11.29
C HIS A 92 -1.12 -1.24 12.26
N ASP A 93 -1.69 -0.13 11.73
CA ASP A 93 -2.24 0.96 12.55
C ASP A 93 -3.32 0.53 13.55
N ILE A 94 -4.08 -0.51 13.20
CA ILE A 94 -5.17 -1.02 14.05
C ILE A 94 -4.64 -2.08 15.02
N ASN A 95 -3.84 -3.02 14.51
CA ASN A 95 -3.28 -4.14 15.27
C ASN A 95 -1.93 -4.58 14.67
N ALA A 96 -0.85 -3.95 15.15
CA ALA A 96 0.52 -4.26 14.72
C ALA A 96 0.92 -5.71 14.99
N GLN A 97 0.53 -6.28 16.13
CA GLN A 97 0.87 -7.66 16.48
C GLN A 97 0.27 -8.67 15.49
N MET A 98 -0.98 -8.45 15.07
CA MET A 98 -1.65 -9.28 14.07
C MET A 98 -0.91 -9.26 12.72
N VAL A 99 -0.35 -8.12 12.32
CA VAL A 99 0.42 -8.00 11.08
C VAL A 99 1.67 -8.89 11.11
N VAL A 100 2.36 -8.93 12.24
CA VAL A 100 3.52 -9.80 12.46
C VAL A 100 3.10 -11.27 12.53
N ASP A 101 2.11 -11.60 13.36
CA ASP A 101 1.68 -12.99 13.59
C ASP A 101 1.13 -13.67 12.32
N GLN A 102 0.51 -12.90 11.42
CA GLN A 102 -0.04 -13.41 10.16
C GLN A 102 0.96 -13.45 9.00
N GLY A 103 2.20 -12.98 9.22
CA GLY A 103 3.28 -12.97 8.25
C GLY A 103 3.12 -11.94 7.13
N PHE A 104 2.46 -10.81 7.40
CA PHE A 104 2.27 -9.75 6.39
C PHE A 104 3.52 -8.92 6.14
N VAL A 105 4.45 -8.89 7.09
CA VAL A 105 5.74 -8.21 6.99
C VAL A 105 6.60 -8.85 5.90
N GLU A 106 6.67 -10.18 5.87
CA GLU A 106 7.38 -10.95 4.85
C GLU A 106 6.71 -10.78 3.48
N MET A 107 5.37 -10.84 3.44
CA MET A 107 4.63 -10.64 2.19
C MET A 107 4.82 -9.23 1.60
N LEU A 108 4.89 -8.19 2.44
CA LEU A 108 5.25 -6.83 1.98
C LEU A 108 6.67 -6.78 1.44
N THR A 109 7.61 -7.46 2.10
CA THR A 109 9.01 -7.54 1.65
C THR A 109 9.10 -8.22 0.28
N ASP A 110 8.32 -9.28 0.05
CA ASP A 110 8.25 -9.96 -1.26
C ASP A 110 7.77 -9.01 -2.38
N LEU A 111 6.79 -8.13 -2.08
CA LEU A 111 6.28 -7.15 -3.03
C LEU A 111 7.31 -6.08 -3.46
N LEU A 112 8.42 -5.91 -2.73
CA LEU A 112 9.53 -5.07 -3.20
C LEU A 112 10.23 -5.63 -4.44
N SER A 113 9.97 -6.89 -4.77
CA SER A 113 10.47 -7.56 -5.97
C SER A 113 9.38 -7.80 -7.02
N ASP A 114 8.22 -7.13 -6.90
CA ASP A 114 7.13 -7.25 -7.86
C ASP A 114 7.54 -6.73 -9.25
N ALA A 115 6.99 -7.35 -10.30
CA ALA A 115 7.23 -6.93 -11.68
C ALA A 115 6.61 -5.56 -12.01
N ASN A 116 5.60 -5.12 -11.25
CA ASN A 116 4.93 -3.85 -11.47
C ASN A 116 5.49 -2.75 -10.54
N PRO A 117 6.09 -1.67 -11.08
CA PRO A 117 6.68 -0.58 -10.29
C PRO A 117 5.68 0.13 -9.36
N MET A 118 4.39 0.17 -9.70
CA MET A 118 3.37 0.77 -8.83
C MET A 118 3.10 -0.07 -7.58
N VAL A 119 3.21 -1.41 -7.69
CA VAL A 119 3.09 -2.31 -6.54
C VAL A 119 4.29 -2.12 -5.63
N VAL A 120 5.50 -2.07 -6.20
CA VAL A 120 6.74 -1.80 -5.47
C VAL A 120 6.66 -0.47 -4.72
N ALA A 121 6.25 0.61 -5.40
CA ALA A 121 6.15 1.92 -4.77
C ALA A 121 5.16 1.97 -3.59
N ASN A 122 4.00 1.30 -3.72
CA ASN A 122 3.04 1.21 -2.62
C ASN A 122 3.52 0.30 -1.48
N ALA A 123 4.26 -0.78 -1.79
CA ALA A 123 4.89 -1.62 -0.79
C ALA A 123 5.94 -0.82 0.00
N VAL A 124 6.76 -0.01 -0.68
CA VAL A 124 7.72 0.89 -0.03
C VAL A 124 7.00 1.87 0.89
N ALA A 125 5.93 2.52 0.42
CA ALA A 125 5.16 3.45 1.24
C ALA A 125 4.64 2.78 2.52
N ALA A 126 4.04 1.59 2.39
CA ALA A 126 3.54 0.81 3.51
C ALA A 126 4.65 0.39 4.49
N ILE A 127 5.82 0.00 3.98
CA ILE A 127 6.96 -0.40 4.81
C ILE A 127 7.53 0.80 5.56
N THR A 128 7.67 1.96 4.90
CA THR A 128 8.14 3.19 5.55
C THR A 128 7.21 3.57 6.71
N GLU A 129 5.89 3.55 6.49
CA GLU A 129 4.88 3.85 7.53
C GLU A 129 4.94 2.85 8.71
N ILE A 130 5.07 1.56 8.44
CA ILE A 130 5.23 0.53 9.49
C ILE A 130 6.52 0.76 10.30
N ASN A 131 7.62 1.07 9.60
CA ASN A 131 8.93 1.29 10.21
C ASN A 131 9.03 2.55 11.08
N GLU A 132 8.15 3.55 10.90
CA GLU A 132 8.07 4.73 11.77
C GLU A 132 7.70 4.36 13.22
N SER A 133 6.86 3.33 13.39
CA SER A 133 6.46 2.86 14.71
C SER A 133 7.54 1.98 15.33
N HIS A 134 7.94 0.93 14.61
CA HIS A 134 9.01 0.01 14.99
C HIS A 134 9.69 -0.47 13.72
N THR A 135 11.01 -0.40 13.64
CA THR A 135 11.74 -0.88 12.47
C THR A 135 11.65 -2.41 12.38
N LEU A 136 10.74 -2.89 11.51
CA LEU A 136 10.50 -4.32 11.27
C LEU A 136 11.19 -4.80 10.00
N ILE A 137 11.38 -3.92 9.01
CA ILE A 137 11.94 -4.26 7.70
C ILE A 137 13.13 -3.35 7.40
N GLU A 138 14.33 -3.91 7.35
CA GLU A 138 15.51 -3.16 6.96
C GLU A 138 15.64 -3.07 5.44
N ILE A 139 15.73 -1.83 4.94
CA ILE A 139 16.05 -1.56 3.53
C ILE A 139 17.57 -1.77 3.36
N ASN A 140 17.94 -2.83 2.66
CA ASN A 140 19.35 -3.13 2.36
C ASN A 140 19.75 -2.63 0.95
N ALA A 141 21.06 -2.68 0.66
CA ALA A 141 21.61 -2.26 -0.63
C ALA A 141 20.98 -2.97 -1.85
N GLN A 142 20.56 -4.23 -1.73
CA GLN A 142 19.91 -4.94 -2.83
C GLN A 142 18.51 -4.38 -3.09
N THR A 143 17.75 -4.10 -2.02
CA THR A 143 16.46 -3.42 -2.10
C THR A 143 16.62 -2.04 -2.72
N VAL A 144 17.59 -1.25 -2.27
CA VAL A 144 17.88 0.10 -2.84
C VAL A 144 18.09 0.03 -4.35
N ASN A 145 18.87 -0.93 -4.84
CA ASN A 145 19.08 -1.08 -6.28
C ASN A 145 17.78 -1.39 -7.04
N LYS A 146 16.91 -2.24 -6.48
CA LYS A 146 15.58 -2.52 -7.06
C LYS A 146 14.70 -1.26 -7.08
N LEU A 147 14.73 -0.48 -6.00
CA LEU A 147 13.98 0.77 -5.88
C LEU A 147 14.45 1.81 -6.90
N LEU A 148 15.75 1.96 -7.11
CA LEU A 148 16.31 2.85 -8.12
C LEU A 148 15.93 2.45 -9.54
N THR A 149 15.78 1.14 -9.81
CA THR A 149 15.24 0.69 -11.11
C THR A 149 13.77 1.05 -11.23
N ALA A 150 12.97 0.78 -10.19
CA ALA A 150 11.54 1.10 -10.17
C ALA A 150 11.26 2.62 -10.26
N LEU A 151 12.18 3.46 -9.75
CA LEU A 151 12.07 4.92 -9.74
C LEU A 151 11.83 5.51 -11.14
N ASN A 152 12.46 4.94 -12.17
CA ASN A 152 12.33 5.41 -13.56
C ASN A 152 11.01 5.03 -14.23
N GLU A 153 10.30 4.02 -13.69
CA GLU A 153 9.12 3.42 -14.31
C GLU A 153 7.83 3.67 -13.51
N CYS A 154 7.93 4.22 -12.30
CA CYS A 154 6.79 4.51 -11.45
C CYS A 154 6.21 5.92 -11.70
N THR A 155 5.02 6.16 -11.16
CA THR A 155 4.36 7.47 -11.26
C THR A 155 5.05 8.49 -10.36
N GLU A 156 4.77 9.78 -10.56
CA GLU A 156 5.30 10.87 -9.74
C GLU A 156 5.11 10.62 -8.23
N TRP A 157 3.93 10.16 -7.82
CA TRP A 157 3.66 9.79 -6.42
C TRP A 157 4.48 8.59 -5.96
N GLY A 158 4.65 7.57 -6.82
CA GLY A 158 5.50 6.42 -6.51
C GLY A 158 6.96 6.81 -6.34
N GLN A 159 7.45 7.74 -7.15
CA GLN A 159 8.79 8.29 -7.02
C GLN A 159 8.98 9.06 -5.71
N VAL A 160 7.95 9.76 -5.22
CA VAL A 160 7.99 10.42 -3.90
C VAL A 160 8.19 9.38 -2.81
N PHE A 161 7.38 8.33 -2.76
CA PHE A 161 7.51 7.28 -1.74
C PHE A 161 8.88 6.58 -1.77
N ILE A 162 9.41 6.30 -2.97
CA ILE A 162 10.73 5.69 -3.10
C ILE A 162 11.82 6.64 -2.60
N LEU A 163 11.76 7.92 -2.96
CA LEU A 163 12.77 8.89 -2.55
C LEU A 163 12.73 9.19 -1.05
N ASP A 164 11.54 9.20 -0.45
CA ASP A 164 11.38 9.31 1.01
C ASP A 164 12.01 8.11 1.73
N ALA A 165 11.82 6.89 1.20
CA ALA A 165 12.46 5.69 1.75
C ALA A 165 14.00 5.72 1.59
N LEU A 166 14.51 6.19 0.44
CA LEU A 166 15.95 6.34 0.21
C LEU A 166 16.57 7.43 1.09
N ALA A 167 15.83 8.47 1.47
CA ALA A 167 16.31 9.51 2.37
C ALA A 167 16.64 8.98 3.78
N ASN A 168 15.96 7.90 4.20
CA ASN A 168 16.20 7.23 5.47
C ASN A 168 17.28 6.15 5.39
N TYR A 169 17.77 5.80 4.19
CA TYR A 169 18.83 4.81 4.00
C TYR A 169 20.21 5.44 4.20
N GLN A 170 21.07 4.75 4.96
CA GLN A 170 22.48 5.12 5.09
C GLN A 170 23.35 4.28 4.15
N PRO A 171 23.98 4.87 3.12
CA PRO A 171 24.92 4.17 2.26
C PRO A 171 26.11 3.64 3.05
N LYS A 172 26.63 2.47 2.65
CA LYS A 172 27.77 1.83 3.32
C LYS A 172 29.10 2.51 3.00
N ASP A 173 29.24 3.01 1.77
CA ASP A 173 30.44 3.68 1.30
C ASP A 173 30.13 4.85 0.36
N GLU A 174 31.15 5.66 0.10
CA GLU A 174 31.06 6.84 -0.78
C GLU A 174 30.69 6.47 -2.22
N ARG A 175 31.10 5.28 -2.69
CA ARG A 175 30.80 4.82 -4.04
C ARG A 175 29.32 4.49 -4.20
N GLU A 176 28.73 3.81 -3.22
CA GLU A 176 27.29 3.54 -3.16
C GLU A 176 26.51 4.84 -3.11
N ALA A 177 26.90 5.79 -2.25
CA ALA A 177 26.29 7.10 -2.17
C ALA A 177 26.33 7.84 -3.52
N GLN A 178 27.49 7.83 -4.19
CA GLN A 178 27.65 8.45 -5.51
C GLN A 178 26.75 7.79 -6.56
N ASN A 179 26.71 6.46 -6.61
CA ASN A 179 25.85 5.71 -7.54
C ASN A 179 24.36 6.02 -7.34
N ILE A 180 23.92 6.14 -6.08
CA ILE A 180 22.54 6.52 -5.74
C ILE A 180 22.26 7.94 -6.27
N CYS A 181 23.12 8.91 -5.95
CA CYS A 181 22.98 10.29 -6.38
C CYS A 181 22.96 10.45 -7.91
N GLU A 182 23.82 9.74 -8.64
CA GLU A 182 23.86 9.78 -10.11
C GLU A 182 22.55 9.27 -10.73
N ARG A 183 21.90 8.28 -10.12
CA ARG A 183 20.61 7.74 -10.59
C ARG A 183 19.41 8.61 -10.22
N ILE A 184 19.48 9.38 -9.13
CA ILE A 184 18.43 10.33 -8.72
C ILE A 184 18.56 11.68 -9.45
N SER A 185 19.77 12.05 -9.89
CA SER A 185 20.07 13.35 -10.53
C SER A 185 19.15 13.72 -11.72
N PRO A 186 18.72 12.78 -12.60
CA PRO A 186 17.76 13.08 -13.66
C PRO A 186 16.40 13.54 -13.11
N ASP A 187 15.93 12.95 -12.01
CA ASP A 187 14.61 13.21 -11.42
C ASP A 187 14.58 14.50 -10.61
N LEU A 188 15.69 14.89 -9.97
CA LEU A 188 15.83 16.17 -9.27
C LEU A 188 15.69 17.37 -10.23
N LEU A 189 16.19 17.26 -11.46
CA LEU A 189 16.00 18.26 -12.52
C LEU A 189 14.52 18.40 -12.91
N MET A 190 13.79 17.28 -12.97
CA MET A 190 12.35 17.28 -13.22
C MET A 190 11.57 17.87 -12.03
N ARG A 191 12.00 17.59 -10.80
CA ARG A 191 11.39 18.11 -9.56
C ARG A 191 11.63 19.61 -9.34
N MET A 192 12.77 20.17 -9.75
CA MET A 192 12.95 21.63 -9.71
C MET A 192 11.94 22.36 -10.58
N GLN A 193 11.49 21.78 -11.71
CA GLN A 193 10.45 22.37 -12.56
C GLN A 193 9.05 22.29 -11.92
N LEU A 194 8.72 21.17 -11.26
CA LEU A 194 7.45 20.99 -10.55
C LEU A 194 7.36 21.84 -9.27
N LEU A 195 8.45 21.94 -8.49
CA LEU A 195 8.56 22.88 -7.37
C LEU A 195 8.47 24.34 -7.84
N PHE A 196 9.08 24.70 -8.98
CA PHE A 196 8.88 26.03 -9.59
C PHE A 196 7.41 26.26 -9.99
N PHE A 197 6.70 25.25 -10.51
CA PHE A 197 5.29 25.36 -10.90
C PHE A 197 4.31 25.43 -9.71
N LEU A 198 4.64 24.78 -8.59
CA LEU A 198 3.87 24.82 -7.35
C LEU A 198 4.17 26.07 -6.51
N LEU A 199 5.40 26.59 -6.54
CA LEU A 199 5.79 27.80 -5.81
C LEU A 199 5.49 29.12 -6.55
N LEU A 200 5.14 29.10 -7.85
CA LEU A 200 4.73 30.29 -8.62
C LEU A 200 3.21 30.39 -8.89
N LYS A 201 2.40 29.62 -8.16
CA LYS A 201 0.95 29.84 -8.08
C LYS A 201 0.49 30.18 -6.65
N PHE A 202 1.18 31.09 -5.98
CA PHE A 202 0.62 32.04 -5.01
C PHE A 202 1.57 33.22 -4.85
#